data_AF-A0A2G2DN81-F1
#
_entry.id   AF-A0A2G2DN81-F1
#
_cell.length_a   1.000
_cell.length_b   1.000
_cell.length_c   1.000
_cell.angle_alpha   90.00
_cell.angle_beta   90.00
_cell.angle_gamma   90.00
#
_symmetry.space_group_name_H-M   'P 1'
#
loop_
_entity.id
_entity.type
_entity.pdbx_description
1 polymer ?
#
loop_
_entity_poly.entity_id
_entity_poly.type
_entity_poly.pdbx_seq_one_letter_code
_entity_poly.pdbx_strand_id
1 'polypeptide(L)'
;MDERLLSKYSQQELETMIATNSNQYDILDYALDNALYVANYSDSKGGSFETISVNPESLPNFIELNLEIKDRNQYFKIEGEDKLLVVKSTLVLNHEMGKK
;
A
#
# COMPACT_ATOMS: atom_id res chain seq x y z
N MET A 1 -8.44 15.48 -6.67
CA MET A 1 -8.58 14.75 -5.41
C MET A 1 -9.26 13.44 -5.72
N ASP A 2 -8.65 12.30 -5.41
CA ASP A 2 -9.25 10.98 -5.60
C ASP A 2 -10.21 10.66 -4.44
N GLU A 3 -11.45 10.32 -4.78
CA GLU A 3 -12.51 10.06 -3.81
C GLU A 3 -12.29 8.78 -2.99
N ARG A 4 -11.48 7.84 -3.48
CA ARG A 4 -11.17 6.58 -2.75
C ARG A 4 -10.49 6.87 -1.41
N LEU A 5 -9.71 7.96 -1.32
CA LEU A 5 -9.07 8.39 -0.08
C LEU A 5 -10.08 8.86 0.98
N LEU A 6 -11.30 9.27 0.57
CA LEU A 6 -12.34 9.72 1.50
C LEU A 6 -12.90 8.60 2.39
N SER A 7 -12.59 7.34 2.06
CA SER A 7 -12.92 6.20 2.93
C SER A 7 -12.08 6.13 4.20
N LYS A 8 -10.94 6.84 4.24
CA LYS A 8 -10.03 6.91 5.40
C LYS A 8 -9.76 8.33 5.91
N TYR A 9 -9.73 9.31 5.03
CA TYR A 9 -9.42 10.70 5.34
C TYR A 9 -10.65 11.58 5.12
N SER A 10 -10.85 12.58 5.96
CA SER A 10 -11.87 13.61 5.71
C SER A 10 -11.45 14.52 4.54
N GLN A 11 -12.45 15.15 3.91
CA GLN A 11 -12.19 16.14 2.85
C GLN A 11 -11.25 17.26 3.34
N GLN A 12 -11.46 17.77 4.56
CA GLN A 12 -10.62 18.83 5.12
C GLN A 12 -9.17 18.38 5.33
N GLU A 13 -8.95 17.14 5.75
CA GLU A 13 -7.59 16.58 5.88
C GLU A 13 -6.91 16.49 4.52
N LEU A 14 -7.61 15.99 3.49
CA LEU A 14 -7.06 15.90 2.15
C LEU A 14 -6.76 17.28 1.55
N GLU A 15 -7.68 18.25 1.69
CA GLU A 15 -7.45 19.63 1.27
C GLU A 15 -6.24 20.26 1.99
N THR A 16 -6.11 20.00 3.29
CA THR A 16 -4.96 20.46 4.09
C THR A 16 -3.66 19.79 3.63
N MET A 17 -3.66 18.48 3.36
CA MET A 17 -2.49 17.77 2.82
C MET A 17 -2.08 18.35 1.47
N ILE A 18 -3.03 18.56 0.55
CA ILE A 18 -2.78 19.16 -0.76
C ILE A 18 -2.16 20.56 -0.60
N ALA A 19 -2.69 21.38 0.31
CA ALA A 19 -2.25 22.77 0.49
C ALA A 19 -0.90 22.91 1.22
N THR A 20 -0.59 22.02 2.16
CA THR A 20 0.57 22.15 3.06
C THR A 20 1.71 21.20 2.74
N ASN A 21 1.42 20.05 2.14
CA ASN A 21 2.37 19.00 1.83
C ASN A 21 1.90 18.17 0.63
N SER A 22 1.91 18.79 -0.55
CA SER A 22 1.40 18.17 -1.79
C SER A 22 2.02 16.80 -2.05
N ASN A 23 3.31 16.63 -1.74
CA ASN A 23 4.01 15.36 -1.93
C ASN A 23 3.41 14.21 -1.11
N GLN A 24 2.92 14.48 0.11
CA GLN A 24 2.26 13.46 0.91
C GLN A 24 0.94 13.02 0.27
N TYR A 25 0.15 13.98 -0.23
CA TYR A 25 -1.06 13.67 -0.97
C TYR A 25 -0.72 12.85 -2.24
N ASP A 26 0.26 13.30 -3.02
CA ASP A 26 0.64 12.66 -4.28
C ASP A 26 1.10 11.20 -4.08
N ILE A 27 1.81 10.92 -2.98
CA ILE A 27 2.18 9.54 -2.61
C ILE A 27 0.95 8.69 -2.30
N LEU A 28 -0.01 9.21 -1.52
CA LEU A 28 -1.21 8.46 -1.14
C LEU A 28 -2.12 8.20 -2.34
N ASP A 29 -2.28 9.19 -3.22
CA ASP A 29 -3.01 9.09 -4.48
C ASP A 29 -2.38 8.01 -5.38
N TYR A 30 -1.06 8.06 -5.58
CA TYR A 30 -0.32 7.07 -6.35
C TYR A 30 -0.37 5.66 -5.71
N ALA A 31 -0.35 5.59 -4.37
CA ALA A 31 -0.38 4.35 -3.62
C ALA A 31 -1.66 3.54 -3.83
N LEU A 32 -2.79 4.19 -4.13
CA LEU A 32 -4.06 3.50 -4.37
C LEU A 32 -3.94 2.40 -5.42
N ASP A 33 -3.15 2.66 -6.47
CA ASP A 33 -3.01 1.74 -7.61
C ASP A 33 -1.64 1.03 -7.65
N ASN A 34 -0.64 1.51 -6.91
CA ASN A 34 0.75 1.07 -7.07
C ASN A 34 1.39 0.51 -5.80
N ALA A 35 0.73 0.63 -4.63
CA ALA A 35 1.34 0.23 -3.36
C ALA A 35 1.41 -1.28 -3.15
N LEU A 36 0.52 -2.05 -3.78
CA LEU A 36 0.38 -3.47 -3.50
C LEU A 36 0.85 -4.32 -4.66
N TYR A 37 1.56 -5.39 -4.34
CA TYR A 37 1.85 -6.45 -5.30
C TYR A 37 2.06 -7.78 -4.59
N VAL A 38 1.92 -8.87 -5.34
CA VAL A 38 2.16 -10.23 -4.83
C VAL A 38 3.54 -10.71 -5.24
N ALA A 39 4.27 -11.29 -4.28
CA ALA A 39 5.57 -11.92 -4.51
C ALA A 39 5.51 -13.40 -4.16
N ASN A 40 6.23 -14.23 -4.90
CA ASN A 40 6.38 -15.64 -4.58
C ASN A 40 7.15 -15.80 -3.27
N TYR A 41 6.63 -16.63 -2.37
CA TYR A 41 7.24 -16.94 -1.09
C TYR A 41 7.25 -18.45 -0.88
N SER A 42 8.12 -18.92 0.00
CA SER A 42 8.11 -20.31 0.44
C SER A 42 8.46 -20.31 1.90
N ASP A 43 7.67 -21.01 2.71
CA ASP A 43 7.88 -21.14 4.15
C ASP A 43 9.27 -21.72 4.49
N SER A 44 9.90 -22.41 3.55
CA SER A 44 11.30 -22.87 3.66
C SER A 44 12.32 -21.74 3.88
N LYS A 45 11.95 -20.49 3.61
CA LYS A 45 12.79 -19.30 3.81
C LYS A 45 12.78 -18.77 5.25
N GLY A 46 11.96 -19.35 6.15
CA GLY A 46 12.05 -19.12 7.60
C GLY A 46 11.58 -17.76 8.11
N GLY A 47 10.81 -17.00 7.34
CA GLY A 47 10.23 -15.73 7.77
C GLY A 47 8.89 -15.93 8.50
N SER A 48 8.76 -15.35 9.70
CA SER A 48 7.47 -15.21 10.37
C SER A 48 6.83 -13.90 9.94
N PHE A 49 5.74 -13.98 9.19
CA PHE A 49 4.96 -12.84 8.72
C PHE A 49 3.56 -12.89 9.30
N GLU A 50 2.98 -11.73 9.55
CA GLU A 50 1.55 -11.62 9.80
C GLU A 50 0.77 -12.15 8.59
N THR A 51 -0.37 -12.78 8.84
CA THR A 51 -1.22 -13.37 7.80
C THR A 51 -2.29 -12.39 7.36
N ILE A 52 -2.66 -12.42 6.08
CA ILE A 52 -3.73 -11.62 5.50
C ILE A 52 -4.58 -12.47 4.55
N SER A 53 -5.89 -12.25 4.59
CA SER A 53 -6.84 -12.86 3.68
C SER A 53 -7.08 -11.93 2.49
N VAL A 54 -6.58 -12.28 1.31
CA VAL A 54 -6.75 -11.49 0.08
C VAL A 54 -6.66 -12.40 -1.15
N ASN A 55 -7.36 -12.05 -2.23
CA ASN A 55 -7.21 -12.74 -3.51
C ASN A 55 -5.95 -12.23 -4.24
N PRO A 56 -4.92 -13.07 -4.46
CA PRO A 56 -3.66 -12.64 -5.08
C PRO A 56 -3.79 -12.22 -6.54
N GLU A 57 -4.85 -12.66 -7.24
CA GLU A 57 -5.08 -12.36 -8.66
C GLU A 57 -5.89 -11.06 -8.87
N SER A 58 -6.48 -10.52 -7.80
CA SER A 58 -7.29 -9.30 -7.84
C SER A 58 -7.13 -8.54 -6.53
N LEU A 59 -6.02 -7.84 -6.39
CA LEU A 59 -5.73 -7.04 -5.21
C LEU A 59 -6.65 -5.81 -5.14
N PRO A 60 -7.33 -5.56 -4.01
CA PRO A 60 -7.93 -4.27 -3.74
C PRO A 60 -6.84 -3.23 -3.44
N ASN A 61 -7.20 -1.99 -3.11
CA ASN A 61 -6.22 -0.99 -2.66
C ASN A 61 -5.87 -1.13 -1.16
N PHE A 62 -4.84 -0.41 -0.71
CA PHE A 62 -4.33 -0.53 0.66
C PHE A 62 -5.35 -0.09 1.73
N ILE A 63 -6.26 0.85 1.41
CA ILE A 63 -7.28 1.32 2.36
C ILE A 63 -8.35 0.26 2.56
N GLU A 64 -8.77 -0.41 1.48
CA GLU A 64 -9.75 -1.51 1.54
C GLU A 64 -9.25 -2.68 2.39
N LEU A 65 -7.93 -2.87 2.48
CA LEU A 65 -7.30 -3.85 3.37
C LEU A 65 -7.06 -3.34 4.80
N ASN A 66 -7.50 -2.13 5.13
CA ASN A 66 -7.19 -1.43 6.40
C ASN A 66 -5.69 -1.31 6.67
N LEU A 67 -4.87 -1.20 5.62
CA LEU A 67 -3.43 -1.03 5.72
C LEU A 67 -3.04 0.45 5.68
N GLU A 68 -1.79 0.74 6.00
CA GLU A 68 -1.22 2.08 5.93
C GLU A 68 0.08 2.06 5.15
N ILE A 69 0.36 3.12 4.40
CA ILE A 69 1.66 3.29 3.76
C ILE A 69 2.66 3.81 4.79
N LYS A 70 3.70 3.02 5.07
CA LYS A 70 4.76 3.33 6.04
C LYS A 70 6.05 3.71 5.35
N ASP A 71 7.04 4.15 6.13
CA ASP A 71 8.40 4.46 5.68
C ASP A 71 9.20 3.22 5.21
N ARG A 72 8.78 2.02 5.62
CA ARG A 72 9.35 0.73 5.22
C ARG A 72 8.33 -0.20 4.58
N ASN A 73 8.82 -1.09 3.71
CA ASN A 73 7.98 -2.11 3.09
C ASN A 73 7.39 -3.03 4.15
N GLN A 74 6.15 -3.45 3.92
CA GLN A 74 5.44 -4.37 4.80
C GLN A 74 5.14 -5.65 4.03
N TYR A 75 5.17 -6.77 4.72
CA TYR A 75 5.07 -8.10 4.14
C TYR A 75 4.06 -8.91 4.93
N PHE A 76 3.07 -9.45 4.24
CA PHE A 76 2.03 -10.28 4.84
C PHE A 76 1.95 -11.61 4.09
N LYS A 77 1.88 -12.72 4.82
CA LYS A 77 1.63 -14.04 4.23
C LYS A 77 0.18 -14.12 3.81
N ILE A 78 -0.07 -14.47 2.56
CA ILE A 78 -1.43 -14.69 2.07
C ILE A 78 -1.92 -16.04 2.61
N GLU A 79 -3.08 -16.04 3.26
CA GLU A 79 -3.66 -17.26 3.83
C GLU A 79 -3.92 -18.32 2.76
N GLY A 80 -3.48 -19.57 3.03
CA GLY A 80 -3.68 -20.69 2.11
C GLY A 80 -2.78 -20.68 0.86
N GLU A 81 -1.88 -19.71 0.72
CA GLU A 81 -1.03 -19.53 -0.46
C GLU A 81 0.47 -19.46 -0.08
N ASP A 82 1.33 -19.95 -0.97
CA ASP A 82 2.79 -19.77 -0.90
C ASP A 82 3.20 -18.42 -1.50
N LYS A 83 2.55 -17.35 -1.06
CA LYS A 83 2.70 -15.98 -1.59
C LYS A 83 2.73 -14.95 -0.47
N LEU A 84 3.44 -13.84 -0.70
CA LEU A 84 3.42 -12.66 0.14
C LEU A 84 2.69 -11.52 -0.56
N LEU A 85 1.81 -10.84 0.17
CA LEU A 85 1.40 -9.49 -0.16
C LEU A 85 2.50 -8.54 0.30
N VAL A 86 2.97 -7.70 -0.61
CA VAL A 86 3.94 -6.65 -0.31
C VAL A 86 3.25 -5.30 -0.41
N VAL A 87 3.38 -4.49 0.65
CA VAL A 87 3.01 -3.08 0.66
C VAL A 87 4.28 -2.25 0.53
N LYS A 88 4.40 -1.51 -0.58
CA LYS A 88 5.52 -0.60 -0.82
C LYS A 88 5.51 0.54 0.20
N SER A 89 6.70 0.98 0.57
CA SER A 89 6.87 2.13 1.44
C SER A 89 6.70 3.46 0.72
N THR A 90 6.56 4.53 1.50
CA THR A 90 6.62 5.91 1.00
C THR A 90 7.91 6.17 0.21
N LEU A 91 9.04 5.63 0.65
CA LEU A 91 10.34 5.79 -0.04
C LEU A 91 10.32 5.16 -1.44
N VAL A 92 9.79 3.93 -1.55
CA VAL A 92 9.71 3.23 -2.83
C VAL A 92 8.74 3.94 -3.77
N LEU A 93 7.56 4.31 -3.28
CA LEU A 93 6.53 4.99 -4.07
C LEU A 93 7.01 6.35 -4.56
N ASN A 94 7.63 7.14 -3.69
CA ASN A 94 8.20 8.44 -4.06
C ASN A 94 9.30 8.31 -5.11
N HIS A 95 10.15 7.27 -5.01
CA HIS A 95 11.18 6.98 -6.01
C HIS A 95 10.60 6.53 -7.35
N GLU A 96 9.53 5.74 -7.35
CA GLU A 96 8.83 5.34 -8.58
C GLU A 96 8.20 6.55 -9.27
N MET A 97 7.57 7.45 -8.51
CA MET A 97 6.99 8.69 -9.04
C MET A 97 8.04 9.61 -9.66
N GLY A 98 9.22 9.74 -9.03
CA GLY A 98 10.32 10.57 -9.55
C GLY A 98 11.04 10.02 -10.78
N LYS A 99 10.75 8.78 -11.19
CA LYS A 99 11.27 8.14 -12.40
C LYS A 99 10.32 8.23 -13.60
N LYS A 100 9.13 8.81 -13.42
CA LYS A 100 8.18 9.04 -14.50
C LYS A 100 8.55 10.25 -15.37
#